data_AF-A0A227J1I7-F1
#
_entry.id   AF-A0A227J1I7-F1
#
_cell.length_a   1.000
_cell.length_b   1.000
_cell.length_c   1.000
_cell.angle_alpha   90.00
_cell.angle_beta   90.00
_cell.angle_gamma   90.00
#
_symmetry.space_group_name_H-M   'P 1'
#
loop_
_entity.id
_entity.type
_entity.pdbx_description
1 polymer ?
#
loop_
_entity_poly.entity_id
_entity_poly.type
_entity_poly.pdbx_seq_one_letter_code
_entity_poly.pdbx_strand_id
1 'polypeptide(L)'
;QDATKKMSKSDDNRKNVITLLEEPKSIIKKINKAQTDTETPPSIRHDVENKAGIANLMGLYSAATGMSFEEIEAKYKGVEMYGPFKKDVGEAVVAM
;
A
#
# COMPACT_ATOMS: atom_id res chain seq x y z
N GLN A 1 -1.83 -8.24 -8.89
CA GLN A 1 -1.64 -8.01 -7.46
C GLN A 1 -2.79 -8.64 -6.76
N ASP A 2 -2.47 -9.48 -5.80
CA ASP A 2 -3.43 -10.23 -4.99
C ASP A 2 -3.04 -9.97 -3.54
N ALA A 3 -3.81 -9.11 -2.87
CA ALA A 3 -3.54 -8.70 -1.50
C ALA A 3 -3.84 -9.80 -0.47
N THR A 4 -4.50 -10.89 -0.87
CA THR A 4 -4.81 -12.03 0.01
C THR A 4 -3.68 -13.04 0.08
N LYS A 5 -2.71 -12.94 -0.83
CA LYS A 5 -1.53 -13.81 -0.87
C LYS A 5 -0.31 -13.09 -0.32
N LYS A 6 0.43 -13.78 0.53
CA LYS A 6 1.74 -13.31 1.00
C LYS A 6 2.68 -13.13 -0.19
N MET A 7 3.39 -12.00 -0.22
CA MET A 7 4.40 -11.73 -1.24
C MET A 7 5.44 -12.85 -1.28
N SER A 8 5.68 -13.41 -2.47
CA SER A 8 6.68 -14.46 -2.70
C SER A 8 7.77 -13.95 -3.63
N LYS A 9 9.04 -14.14 -3.23
CA LYS A 9 10.20 -13.77 -4.05
C LYS A 9 10.20 -14.45 -5.43
N SER A 10 9.64 -15.66 -5.50
CA SER A 10 9.59 -16.52 -6.68
C SER A 10 8.25 -16.45 -7.40
N ASP A 11 7.41 -15.45 -7.11
CA ASP A 11 6.18 -15.22 -7.88
C ASP A 11 6.54 -14.84 -9.33
N ASP A 12 5.99 -15.59 -10.28
CA ASP A 12 6.12 -15.34 -11.73
C ASP A 12 5.54 -13.96 -12.08
N ASN A 13 4.49 -13.53 -11.36
CA ASN A 13 3.93 -12.20 -11.53
C ASN A 13 4.76 -11.15 -10.78
N ARG A 14 5.77 -10.61 -11.47
CA ARG A 14 6.65 -9.55 -10.96
C ARG A 14 5.91 -8.27 -10.52
N LYS A 15 4.64 -8.08 -10.89
CA LYS A 15 3.83 -6.95 -10.41
C LYS A 15 3.46 -7.10 -8.93
N ASN A 16 3.49 -8.31 -8.37
CA ASN A 16 3.15 -8.61 -6.97
C ASN A 16 4.33 -8.44 -6.01
N VAL A 17 5.55 -8.29 -6.54
CA VAL A 17 6.78 -8.34 -5.76
C VAL A 17 7.49 -7.00 -5.84
N ILE A 18 7.94 -6.48 -4.71
CA ILE A 18 8.95 -5.42 -4.65
C ILE A 18 10.24 -6.05 -4.13
N THR A 19 11.34 -5.95 -4.87
CA THR A 19 12.64 -6.47 -4.41
C THR A 19 13.45 -5.40 -3.68
N LEU A 20 14.34 -5.82 -2.78
CA LEU A 20 15.16 -4.89 -1.97
C LEU A 20 16.01 -3.93 -2.81
N LEU A 21 16.51 -4.40 -3.96
CA LEU A 21 17.33 -3.60 -4.89
C LEU A 21 16.53 -3.13 -6.11
N GLU A 22 15.21 -2.98 -5.96
CA GLU A 22 14.37 -2.50 -7.04
C GLU A 22 14.55 -1.00 -7.28
N GLU A 23 14.62 -0.60 -8.54
CA GLU A 23 14.72 0.81 -8.92
C GLU A 23 13.54 1.64 -8.36
N PRO A 24 13.80 2.84 -7.78
CA PRO A 24 12.77 3.66 -7.16
C PRO A 24 11.54 3.90 -8.05
N LYS A 25 11.75 4.21 -9.33
CA LYS A 25 10.66 4.44 -10.29
C LYS A 25 9.77 3.20 -10.49
N SER A 26 10.34 2.00 -10.40
CA SER A 26 9.60 0.75 -10.51
C SER A 26 8.76 0.50 -9.25
N ILE A 27 9.32 0.75 -8.07
CA ILE A 27 8.62 0.68 -6.78
C ILE A 27 7.37 1.57 -6.79
N ILE A 28 7.53 2.86 -7.11
CA ILE A 28 6.43 3.84 -7.20
C ILE A 28 5.35 3.34 -8.18
N LYS A 29 5.76 2.85 -9.35
CA LYS A 29 4.82 2.38 -10.38
C LYS A 29 4.04 1.15 -9.92
N LYS A 30 4.65 0.23 -9.17
CA LYS A 30 3.98 -0.97 -8.63
C LYS A 30 3.00 -0.62 -7.51
N ILE A 31 3.38 0.26 -6.60
CA ILE A 31 2.52 0.71 -5.50
C ILE A 31 1.33 1.52 -6.02
N ASN A 32 1.54 2.41 -6.99
CA ASN A 32 0.43 3.15 -7.62
C ASN A 32 -0.58 2.25 -8.34
N LYS A 33 -0.14 1.10 -8.83
CA LYS A 33 -1.00 0.09 -9.47
C LYS A 33 -1.56 -0.93 -8.47
N ALA A 34 -1.38 -0.70 -7.18
CA ALA A 34 -1.78 -1.68 -6.20
C ALA A 34 -3.28 -1.88 -6.12
N GLN A 35 -3.68 -3.12 -5.87
CA GLN A 35 -5.09 -3.44 -5.66
C GLN A 35 -5.59 -2.72 -4.41
N THR A 36 -6.74 -2.09 -4.54
CA THR A 36 -7.53 -1.53 -3.43
C THR A 36 -8.92 -2.12 -3.46
N ASP A 37 -9.72 -1.84 -2.44
CA ASP A 37 -11.14 -2.18 -2.45
C ASP A 37 -11.96 -1.26 -3.36
N THR A 38 -13.26 -1.55 -3.46
CA THR A 38 -14.25 -0.81 -4.24
C THR A 38 -15.20 0.00 -3.36
N GLU A 39 -14.84 0.27 -2.10
CA GLU A 39 -15.67 1.06 -1.19
C GLU A 39 -15.89 2.48 -1.73
N THR A 40 -17.13 2.97 -1.62
CA THR A 40 -17.53 4.29 -2.09
C THR A 40 -18.37 4.98 -1.01
N PRO A 41 -17.94 6.13 -0.46
CA PRO A 41 -16.69 6.83 -0.77
C PRO A 41 -15.45 6.03 -0.29
N PRO A 42 -14.30 6.16 -0.96
CA PRO A 42 -13.05 5.54 -0.52
C PRO A 42 -12.69 5.92 0.93
N SER A 43 -12.19 4.96 1.69
CA SER A 43 -11.80 5.16 3.09
C SER A 43 -10.50 4.41 3.39
N ILE A 44 -9.53 5.09 4.02
CA ILE A 44 -8.25 4.48 4.42
C ILE A 44 -8.41 4.01 5.86
N ARG A 45 -8.67 2.72 6.02
CA ARG A 45 -8.92 2.04 7.30
C ARG A 45 -8.29 0.66 7.28
N HIS A 46 -7.71 0.25 8.40
CA HIS A 46 -7.10 -1.05 8.55
C HIS A 46 -8.17 -2.13 8.77
N ASP A 47 -8.49 -2.86 7.71
CA ASP A 47 -9.44 -3.97 7.73
C ASP A 47 -8.94 -5.07 6.78
N VAL A 48 -8.41 -6.15 7.36
CA VAL A 48 -7.79 -7.23 6.58
C VAL A 48 -8.84 -8.06 5.83
N GLU A 49 -10.05 -8.19 6.38
CA GLU A 49 -11.10 -9.02 5.79
C GLU A 49 -11.77 -8.31 4.61
N ASN A 50 -12.14 -7.05 4.78
CA ASN A 50 -12.91 -6.31 3.79
C ASN A 50 -12.05 -5.43 2.88
N LYS A 51 -10.86 -5.03 3.34
CA LYS A 51 -9.99 -4.04 2.67
C LYS A 51 -8.53 -4.51 2.60
N ALA A 52 -8.29 -5.79 2.34
CA ALA A 52 -6.96 -6.41 2.30
C ALA A 52 -5.90 -5.58 1.52
N GLY A 53 -6.29 -4.97 0.39
CA GLY A 53 -5.41 -4.10 -0.39
C GLY A 53 -4.98 -2.83 0.35
N ILE A 54 -5.92 -2.17 1.04
CA ILE A 54 -5.63 -0.99 1.87
C ILE A 54 -4.85 -1.40 3.12
N ALA A 55 -5.23 -2.47 3.80
CA ALA A 55 -4.51 -2.98 4.97
C ALA A 55 -3.04 -3.30 4.64
N ASN A 56 -2.77 -3.93 3.49
CA ASN A 56 -1.41 -4.20 3.03
C ASN A 56 -0.61 -2.91 2.76
N LEU A 57 -1.21 -1.90 2.11
CA LEU A 57 -0.57 -0.60 1.88
C LEU A 57 -0.30 0.15 3.20
N MET A 58 -1.22 0.08 4.18
CA MET A 58 -1.02 0.65 5.51
C MET A 58 0.12 -0.05 6.25
N GLY A 59 0.24 -1.37 6.13
CA GLY A 59 1.38 -2.12 6.66
C GLY A 59 2.71 -1.66 6.09
N LEU A 60 2.80 -1.49 4.76
CA LEU A 60 4.02 -0.96 4.12
C LEU A 60 4.32 0.47 4.59
N TYR A 61 3.31 1.32 4.70
CA TYR A 61 3.49 2.70 5.11
C TYR A 61 3.92 2.83 6.58
N SER A 62 3.31 2.05 7.47
CA SER A 62 3.69 1.95 8.87
C SER A 62 5.14 1.46 9.01
N ALA A 63 5.52 0.40 8.29
CA ALA A 63 6.88 -0.12 8.32
C ALA A 63 7.92 0.90 7.82
N ALA A 64 7.57 1.73 6.84
CA ALA A 64 8.47 2.72 6.27
C ALA A 64 8.58 4.02 7.09
N THR A 65 7.52 4.41 7.79
CA THR A 65 7.44 5.70 8.49
C THR A 65 7.50 5.59 10.00
N GLY A 66 7.28 4.40 10.56
CA GLY A 66 7.09 4.18 11.99
C GLY A 66 5.72 4.60 12.53
N MET A 67 4.82 5.13 11.69
CA MET A 67 3.47 5.53 12.12
C MET A 67 2.61 4.32 12.50
N SER A 68 1.78 4.47 13.52
CA SER A 68 0.76 3.48 13.87
C SER A 68 -0.40 3.48 12.86
N PHE A 69 -1.21 2.42 12.84
CA PHE A 69 -2.37 2.39 11.96
C PHE A 69 -3.38 3.48 12.31
N GLU A 70 -3.57 3.79 13.59
CA GLU A 70 -4.45 4.85 14.07
C GLU A 70 -3.97 6.23 13.61
N GLU A 71 -2.66 6.49 13.62
CA GLU A 71 -2.08 7.73 13.10
C GLU A 71 -2.30 7.87 11.59
N ILE A 72 -2.16 6.76 10.85
CA ILE A 72 -2.42 6.74 9.40
C ILE A 72 -3.90 6.99 9.12
N GLU A 73 -4.80 6.32 9.82
CA GLU A 73 -6.26 6.55 9.69
C GLU A 73 -6.64 7.99 10.00
N ALA A 74 -6.07 8.57 11.06
CA ALA A 74 -6.29 9.97 11.42
C ALA A 74 -5.76 10.92 10.34
N LYS A 75 -4.56 10.65 9.81
CA LYS A 75 -3.92 11.46 8.74
C LYS A 75 -4.77 11.52 7.47
N TYR A 76 -5.44 10.43 7.11
CA TYR A 76 -6.25 10.34 5.90
C TYR A 76 -7.76 10.43 6.14
N LYS A 77 -8.17 10.85 7.35
CA LYS A 77 -9.58 10.99 7.67
C LYS A 77 -10.25 12.01 6.74
N GLY A 78 -11.35 11.60 6.11
CA GLY A 78 -12.10 12.42 5.15
C GLY A 78 -11.48 12.53 3.77
N VAL A 79 -10.37 11.83 3.49
CA VAL A 79 -9.79 11.75 2.14
C VAL A 79 -10.50 10.64 1.36
N GLU A 80 -11.45 11.02 0.51
CA GLU A 80 -12.27 10.10 -0.29
C GLU A 80 -11.56 9.62 -1.58
N MET A 81 -10.24 9.41 -1.52
CA MET A 81 -9.45 8.99 -2.68
C MET A 81 -8.18 8.21 -2.30
N TYR A 82 -7.96 7.05 -2.93
CA TYR A 82 -6.78 6.20 -2.67
C TYR A 82 -5.51 6.66 -3.40
N GLY A 83 -5.63 7.52 -4.42
CA GLY A 83 -4.50 7.96 -5.25
C GLY A 83 -3.37 8.62 -4.45
N PRO A 84 -3.65 9.67 -3.64
CA PRO A 84 -2.66 10.32 -2.80
C PRO A 84 -1.98 9.36 -1.82
N PHE A 85 -2.78 8.50 -1.17
CA PHE A 85 -2.24 7.52 -0.24
C PHE A 85 -1.24 6.57 -0.91
N LYS A 86 -1.57 6.02 -2.08
CA LYS A 86 -0.62 5.16 -2.84
C LYS A 86 0.66 5.88 -3.18
N LYS A 87 0.58 7.16 -3.54
CA LYS A 87 1.76 7.98 -3.84
C LYS A 87 2.65 8.13 -2.61
N ASP A 88 2.08 8.51 -1.46
CA ASP A 88 2.79 8.67 -0.20
C ASP A 88 3.42 7.35 0.28
N VAL A 89 2.72 6.22 0.15
CA VAL A 89 3.29 4.90 0.46
C VAL A 89 4.49 4.61 -0.43
N GLY A 90 4.39 4.90 -1.73
CA GLY A 90 5.48 4.71 -2.66
C GLY A 90 6.72 5.51 -2.27
N GLU A 91 6.54 6.79 -1.99
CA GLU A 91 7.63 7.70 -1.61
C GLU A 91 8.28 7.27 -0.29
N ALA A 92 7.49 6.87 0.72
CA ALA A 92 8.02 6.40 1.99
C ALA A 92 8.83 5.10 1.84
N VAL A 93 8.37 4.14 1.04
CA VAL A 93 9.10 2.88 0.81
C VAL A 93 10.42 3.13 0.07
N VAL A 94 10.46 4.10 -0.85
CA VAL A 94 11.69 4.47 -1.56
C VAL A 94 12.71 5.19 -0.66
N ALA A 95 12.23 5.92 0.36
CA ALA A 95 13.07 6.71 1.26
C ALA A 95 13.65 5.92 2.44
N MET A 96 13.32 4.62 2.55
CA MET A 96 13.77 3.72 3.62
C MET A 96 15.24 3.36 3.54
#